data_AF-A0A7W0JQR5-F1
#
_entry.id   AF-A0A7W0JQR5-F1
#
_cell.length_a   1.000
_cell.length_b   1.000
_cell.length_c   1.000
_cell.angle_alpha   90.00
_cell.angle_beta   90.00
_cell.angle_gamma   90.00
#
_symmetry.space_group_name_H-M   'P 1'
#
loop_
_entity.id
_entity.type
_entity.pdbx_description
1 polymer ?
#
loop_
_entity_poly.entity_id
_entity_poly.type
_entity_poly.pdbx_seq_one_letter_code
_entity_poly.pdbx_strand_id
1 'polypeptide(L)'
;MAATAPRAHPFKLDQVRPWAIVAIAAALTVSAVLVELRSMTVEDEVRRHYEEALAVSEVAFEGQRFGAELRALQTRAARSVDAARQSEQANRASRYWLLALVAVTVVLGVLSVLLALRTLKANRALLDRMQQLAREDALTGAVNRRGLNEVVPIEFARAQRSGAPLTLVMIDLDHFKRYNDRRGHPAGDAVL
;
A
#
# COMPACT_ATOMS: atom_id res chain seq x y z
N MET A 1 59.06 -5.84 60.69
CA MET A 1 59.03 -5.01 59.46
C MET A 1 59.86 -5.68 58.39
N ALA A 2 59.25 -6.18 57.31
CA ALA A 2 59.92 -6.44 56.03
C ALA A 2 58.84 -6.41 54.94
N ALA A 3 58.99 -5.47 54.01
CA ALA A 3 57.98 -5.03 53.06
C ALA A 3 57.82 -6.01 51.88
N THR A 4 56.57 -6.18 51.45
CA THR A 4 56.15 -6.86 50.22
C THR A 4 56.66 -6.11 48.97
N ALA A 5 57.52 -6.75 48.18
CA ALA A 5 57.95 -6.25 46.87
C ALA A 5 56.81 -6.36 45.83
N PRO A 6 56.64 -5.40 44.91
CA PRO A 6 55.58 -5.43 43.91
C PRO A 6 55.86 -6.47 42.82
N ARG A 7 54.87 -7.32 42.52
CA ARG A 7 54.89 -8.28 41.41
C ARG A 7 54.96 -7.53 40.07
N ALA A 8 56.06 -7.68 39.35
CA ALA A 8 56.17 -7.26 37.96
C ALA A 8 55.25 -8.15 37.10
N HIS A 9 54.23 -7.56 36.49
CA HIS A 9 53.43 -8.23 35.45
C HIS A 9 54.29 -8.37 34.18
N PRO A 10 54.43 -9.57 33.60
CA PRO A 10 55.14 -9.73 32.33
C PRO A 10 54.35 -9.03 31.21
N PHE A 11 55.02 -8.14 30.48
CA PHE A 11 54.48 -7.45 29.32
C PHE A 11 54.11 -8.49 28.23
N LYS A 12 52.83 -8.61 27.90
CA LYS A 12 52.29 -9.58 26.93
C LYS A 12 52.51 -9.07 25.50
N LEU A 13 53.46 -9.67 24.78
CA LEU A 13 53.89 -9.33 23.40
C LEU A 13 52.81 -9.56 22.33
N ASP A 14 51.73 -10.25 22.67
CA ASP A 14 50.61 -10.64 21.82
C ASP A 14 49.65 -9.50 21.44
N GLN A 15 49.84 -8.28 21.97
CA GLN A 15 49.03 -7.10 21.65
C GLN A 15 49.68 -6.08 20.71
N VAL A 16 50.93 -6.32 20.27
CA VAL A 16 51.64 -5.37 19.40
C VAL A 16 51.16 -5.53 17.96
N ARG A 17 50.43 -4.52 17.45
CA ARG A 17 49.92 -4.53 16.06
C ARG A 17 51.11 -4.66 15.07
N PRO A 18 51.01 -5.44 13.99
CA PRO A 18 52.15 -5.70 13.09
C PRO A 18 52.83 -4.44 12.56
N TRP A 19 52.06 -3.36 12.34
CA TRP A 19 52.61 -2.07 11.91
C TRP A 19 53.48 -1.39 12.98
N ALA A 20 53.24 -1.64 14.27
CA ALA A 20 54.04 -1.09 15.36
C ALA A 20 55.41 -1.75 15.45
N ILE A 21 55.53 -3.02 15.07
CA ILE A 21 56.81 -3.73 15.00
C ILE A 21 57.67 -3.15 13.87
N VAL A 22 57.07 -2.86 12.71
CA VAL A 22 57.75 -2.22 11.58
C VAL A 22 58.18 -0.79 11.92
N ALA A 23 57.34 -0.03 12.64
CA ALA A 23 57.67 1.33 13.07
C ALA A 23 58.81 1.36 14.11
N ILE A 24 58.80 0.44 15.08
CA ILE A 24 59.87 0.31 16.09
C ILE A 24 61.17 -0.16 15.44
N ALA A 25 61.10 -1.13 14.52
CA ALA A 25 62.26 -1.59 13.78
C ALA A 25 62.88 -0.44 12.98
N ALA A 26 62.08 0.33 12.23
CA ALA A 26 62.55 1.48 11.47
C ALA A 26 63.17 2.57 12.37
N ALA A 27 62.55 2.87 13.53
CA ALA A 27 63.08 3.82 14.49
C ALA A 27 64.42 3.36 15.10
N LEU A 28 64.58 2.05 15.35
CA LEU A 28 65.83 1.46 15.83
C LEU A 28 66.91 1.49 14.75
N THR A 29 66.57 1.24 13.49
CA THR A 29 67.55 1.35 12.39
C THR A 29 68.02 2.78 12.23
N VAL A 30 67.11 3.76 12.23
CA VAL A 30 67.47 5.19 12.15
C VAL A 30 68.32 5.60 13.35
N SER A 31 67.99 5.15 14.56
CA SER A 31 68.77 5.45 15.77
C SER A 31 70.16 4.79 15.77
N ALA A 32 70.31 3.60 15.20
CA ALA A 32 71.59 2.90 15.11
C ALA A 32 72.53 3.60 14.14
N VAL A 33 72.02 4.02 12.98
CA VAL A 33 72.86 4.71 11.98
C VAL A 33 73.23 6.12 12.47
N LEU A 34 72.37 6.80 13.24
CA LEU A 34 72.69 8.09 13.90
C LEU A 34 73.86 8.00 14.90
N VAL A 35 74.03 6.87 15.59
CA VAL A 35 75.10 6.66 16.58
C VAL A 35 76.45 6.45 15.87
N GLU A 36 76.46 5.73 14.75
CA GLU A 36 77.65 5.45 13.94
C GLU A 36 78.25 6.74 13.31
N LEU A 37 77.41 7.74 13.05
CA LEU A 37 77.78 8.98 12.37
C LEU A 37 78.41 10.04 13.26
N ARG A 38 78.32 9.86 14.59
CA ARG A 38 78.88 10.78 15.58
C ARG A 38 80.42 10.72 15.66
N SER A 39 81.07 9.75 15.00
CA SER A 39 82.51 9.45 15.17
C SER A 39 83.42 9.77 13.97
N MET A 40 82.96 10.42 12.89
CA MET A 40 83.82 10.80 11.76
C MET A 40 83.49 12.19 11.23
N THR A 41 84.49 12.95 10.78
CA THR A 41 84.40 14.29 10.18
C THR A 41 83.73 14.26 8.79
N VAL A 42 82.44 13.90 8.78
CA VAL A 42 81.55 13.73 7.62
C VAL A 42 80.17 14.32 7.99
N GLU A 43 80.13 15.42 8.76
CA GLU A 43 78.88 15.89 9.38
C GLU A 43 77.87 16.47 8.37
N ASP A 44 78.31 17.22 7.34
CA ASP A 44 77.38 17.97 6.46
C ASP A 44 76.81 17.14 5.29
N GLU A 45 77.59 16.19 4.76
CA GLU A 45 77.15 15.37 3.63
C GLU A 45 76.22 14.26 4.10
N VAL A 46 76.53 13.64 5.22
CA VAL A 46 75.64 12.70 5.89
C VAL A 46 74.36 13.42 6.31
N ARG A 47 74.45 14.59 6.99
CA ARG A 47 73.24 15.34 7.40
C ARG A 47 72.31 15.61 6.22
N ARG A 48 72.84 15.98 5.04
CA ARG A 48 72.04 16.14 3.82
C ARG A 48 71.34 14.86 3.39
N HIS A 49 72.04 13.72 3.35
CA HIS A 49 71.42 12.44 3.00
C HIS A 49 70.34 12.00 4.01
N TYR A 50 70.51 12.36 5.30
CA TYR A 50 69.50 12.13 6.32
C TYR A 50 68.27 13.01 6.17
N GLU A 51 68.45 14.30 5.91
CA GLU A 51 67.35 15.24 5.69
C GLU A 51 66.54 14.86 4.46
N GLU A 52 67.21 14.45 3.37
CA GLU A 52 66.55 13.92 2.18
C GLU A 52 65.78 12.62 2.46
N ALA A 53 66.39 11.68 3.20
CA ALA A 53 65.72 10.42 3.57
C ALA A 53 64.51 10.66 4.49
N LEU A 54 64.59 11.61 5.43
CA LEU A 54 63.48 11.99 6.30
C LEU A 54 62.34 12.62 5.49
N ALA A 55 62.66 13.55 4.59
CA ALA A 55 61.67 14.20 3.72
C ALA A 55 60.94 13.18 2.83
N VAL A 56 61.68 12.21 2.26
CA VAL A 56 61.09 11.12 1.47
C VAL A 56 60.17 10.24 2.34
N SER A 57 60.57 9.91 3.57
CA SER A 57 59.75 9.11 4.49
C SER A 57 58.49 9.86 4.94
N GLU A 58 58.58 11.16 5.19
CA GLU A 58 57.45 12.01 5.58
C GLU A 58 56.42 12.11 4.46
N VAL A 59 56.87 12.39 3.23
CA VAL A 59 56.02 12.41 2.04
C VAL A 59 55.39 11.03 1.79
N ALA A 60 56.14 9.95 1.96
CA ALA A 60 55.61 8.58 1.82
C ALA A 60 54.53 8.27 2.87
N PHE A 61 54.72 8.72 4.12
CA PHE A 61 53.76 8.53 5.20
C PHE A 61 52.48 9.34 4.96
N GLU A 62 52.58 10.60 4.53
CA GLU A 62 51.43 11.42 4.15
C GLU A 62 50.65 10.81 2.97
N GLY A 63 51.36 10.31 1.95
CA GLY A 63 50.73 9.61 0.83
C GLY A 63 49.96 8.35 1.26
N GLN A 64 50.51 7.57 2.20
CA GLN A 64 49.82 6.40 2.77
C GLN A 64 48.56 6.80 3.56
N ARG A 65 48.65 7.86 4.38
CA ARG A 65 47.51 8.38 5.15
C ARG A 65 46.41 8.90 4.24
N PHE A 66 46.75 9.69 3.22
CA PHE A 66 45.81 10.20 2.23
C PHE A 66 45.14 9.06 1.45
N GLY A 67 45.90 8.04 1.04
CA GLY A 67 45.36 6.85 0.39
C GLY A 67 44.43 6.02 1.30
N ALA A 68 44.64 6.02 2.61
CA ALA A 68 43.73 5.41 3.57
C ALA A 68 42.43 6.21 3.74
N GLU A 69 42.52 7.54 3.84
CA GLU A 69 41.36 8.43 3.94
C GLU A 69 40.49 8.39 2.68
N LEU A 70 41.10 8.39 1.49
CA LEU A 70 40.38 8.24 0.23
C LEU A 70 39.61 6.91 0.14
N ARG A 71 40.24 5.79 0.53
CA ARG A 71 39.58 4.48 0.57
C ARG A 71 38.41 4.46 1.56
N ALA A 72 38.56 5.11 2.71
CA ALA A 72 37.49 5.26 3.69
C ALA A 72 36.32 6.09 3.15
N LEU A 73 36.60 7.17 2.42
CA LEU A 73 35.56 7.98 1.76
C LEU A 73 34.88 7.21 0.62
N GLN A 74 35.64 6.52 -0.23
CA GLN A 74 35.10 5.70 -1.32
C GLN A 74 34.18 4.60 -0.80
N THR A 75 34.58 3.90 0.27
CA THR A 75 33.76 2.84 0.88
C THR A 75 32.49 3.40 1.53
N ARG A 76 32.55 4.55 2.20
CA ARG A 76 31.36 5.24 2.71
C ARG A 76 30.42 5.67 1.59
N ALA A 77 30.96 6.26 0.52
CA ALA A 77 30.18 6.68 -0.65
C ALA A 77 29.48 5.47 -1.31
N ALA A 78 30.23 4.38 -1.55
CA ALA A 78 29.67 3.14 -2.11
C ALA A 78 28.52 2.58 -1.25
N ARG A 79 28.73 2.47 0.07
CA ARG A 79 27.68 2.01 1.00
C ARG A 79 26.43 2.89 0.99
N SER A 80 26.59 4.21 0.87
CA SER A 80 25.45 5.13 0.83
C SER A 80 24.61 4.96 -0.45
N VAL A 81 25.28 4.74 -1.60
CA VAL A 81 24.62 4.46 -2.88
C VAL A 81 23.89 3.12 -2.86
N ASP A 82 24.51 2.09 -2.29
CA ASP A 82 23.90 0.76 -2.19
C ASP A 82 22.68 0.76 -1.25
N ALA A 83 22.77 1.46 -0.11
CA ALA A 83 21.64 1.64 0.80
C ALA A 83 20.46 2.37 0.14
N ALA A 84 20.73 3.43 -0.63
CA ALA A 84 19.72 4.15 -1.39
C ALA A 84 19.03 3.24 -2.43
N ARG A 85 19.80 2.47 -3.21
CA ARG A 85 19.27 1.52 -4.20
C ARG A 85 18.41 0.44 -3.55
N GLN A 86 18.84 -0.10 -2.42
CA GLN A 86 18.09 -1.13 -1.70
C GLN A 86 16.75 -0.59 -1.20
N SER A 87 16.72 0.65 -0.67
CA SER A 87 15.47 1.30 -0.27
C SER A 87 14.53 1.51 -1.46
N GLU A 88 15.08 1.87 -2.62
CA GLU A 88 14.29 2.13 -3.82
C GLU A 88 13.68 0.84 -4.37
N GLN A 89 14.46 -0.25 -4.40
CA GLN A 89 13.98 -1.58 -4.80
C GLN A 89 12.86 -2.08 -3.88
N ALA A 90 13.02 -1.95 -2.56
CA ALA A 90 11.98 -2.31 -1.59
C ALA A 90 10.70 -1.49 -1.81
N ASN A 91 10.84 -0.20 -2.13
CA ASN A 91 9.72 0.69 -2.37
C ASN A 91 8.99 0.40 -3.70
N ARG A 92 9.70 -0.05 -4.75
CA ARG A 92 9.09 -0.36 -6.06
C ARG A 92 8.08 -1.50 -5.94
N ALA A 93 8.43 -2.60 -5.27
CA ALA A 93 7.53 -3.73 -5.08
C ALA A 93 6.26 -3.31 -4.33
N SER A 94 6.41 -2.57 -3.22
CA SER A 94 5.29 -2.05 -2.43
C SER A 94 4.37 -1.15 -3.25
N ARG A 95 4.91 -0.30 -4.13
CA ARG A 95 4.11 0.55 -5.03
C ARG A 95 3.24 -0.27 -5.98
N TYR A 96 3.78 -1.33 -6.57
CA TYR A 96 3.00 -2.20 -7.46
C TYR A 96 1.87 -2.92 -6.73
N TRP A 97 2.10 -3.37 -5.50
CA TRP A 97 1.04 -3.96 -4.67
C TRP A 97 -0.09 -2.97 -4.36
N LEU A 98 0.25 -1.72 -4.02
CA LEU A 98 -0.76 -0.67 -3.80
C LEU A 98 -1.58 -0.38 -5.07
N LEU A 99 -0.92 -0.27 -6.23
CA LEU A 99 -1.60 -0.06 -7.50
C LEU A 99 -2.52 -1.24 -7.87
N ALA A 100 -2.06 -2.47 -7.66
CA ALA A 100 -2.85 -3.67 -7.90
C ALA A 100 -4.09 -3.71 -6.99
N LEU A 101 -3.93 -3.40 -5.70
CA LEU A 101 -5.04 -3.33 -4.75
C LEU A 101 -6.09 -2.30 -5.17
N VAL A 102 -5.67 -1.09 -5.54
CA VAL A 102 -6.56 -0.03 -6.02
C VAL A 102 -7.27 -0.45 -7.32
N ALA A 103 -6.57 -1.09 -8.24
CA ALA A 103 -7.17 -1.59 -9.48
C ALA A 103 -8.26 -2.64 -9.20
N VAL A 104 -7.99 -3.60 -8.30
CA VAL A 104 -8.96 -4.65 -7.91
C VAL A 104 -10.20 -4.03 -7.26
N THR A 105 -10.04 -3.09 -6.31
CA THR A 105 -11.19 -2.46 -5.65
C THR A 105 -12.05 -1.66 -6.61
N VAL A 106 -11.43 -0.94 -7.56
CA VAL A 106 -12.16 -0.22 -8.62
C VAL A 106 -12.94 -1.18 -9.51
N VAL A 107 -12.31 -2.27 -9.97
CA VAL A 107 -12.97 -3.28 -10.84
C VAL A 107 -14.16 -3.92 -10.11
N LEU A 108 -13.99 -4.32 -8.84
CA LEU A 108 -15.06 -4.89 -8.03
C LEU A 108 -16.20 -3.89 -7.78
N GLY A 109 -15.87 -2.62 -7.52
CA GLY A 109 -16.85 -1.56 -7.34
C GLY A 109 -17.68 -1.33 -8.61
N VAL A 110 -17.03 -1.22 -9.77
CA VAL A 110 -17.71 -1.08 -11.06
C VAL A 110 -18.60 -2.29 -11.34
N LEU A 111 -18.09 -3.50 -11.16
CA LEU A 111 -18.85 -4.73 -11.37
C LEU A 111 -20.10 -4.80 -10.46
N SER A 112 -19.94 -4.45 -9.18
CA SER A 112 -21.05 -4.40 -8.21
C SER A 112 -22.15 -3.43 -8.66
N VAL A 113 -21.77 -2.21 -9.08
CA VAL A 113 -22.72 -1.20 -9.58
C VAL A 113 -23.43 -1.69 -10.85
N LEU A 114 -22.72 -2.30 -11.79
CA LEU A 114 -23.31 -2.84 -13.01
C LEU A 114 -24.34 -3.94 -12.72
N LEU A 115 -24.03 -4.84 -11.78
CA LEU A 115 -24.94 -5.89 -11.35
C LEU A 115 -26.16 -5.32 -10.62
N ALA A 116 -25.97 -4.33 -9.75
CA ALA A 116 -27.05 -3.63 -9.06
C ALA A 116 -28.00 -2.94 -10.05
N LEU A 117 -27.46 -2.27 -11.07
CA LEU A 117 -28.29 -1.62 -12.10
C LEU A 117 -29.08 -2.64 -12.94
N ARG A 118 -28.49 -3.80 -13.26
CA ARG A 118 -29.19 -4.88 -13.98
C ARG A 118 -30.33 -5.47 -13.16
N THR A 119 -30.08 -5.77 -11.89
CA THR A 119 -31.09 -6.34 -10.98
C THR A 119 -32.23 -5.36 -10.72
N LEU A 120 -31.94 -4.07 -10.50
CA LEU A 120 -32.97 -3.04 -10.36
C LEU A 120 -33.87 -2.93 -11.60
N LYS A 121 -33.30 -2.96 -12.81
CA LYS A 121 -34.08 -2.93 -14.06
C LYS A 121 -34.95 -4.18 -14.21
N ALA A 122 -34.39 -5.36 -13.94
CA ALA A 122 -35.13 -6.61 -14.01
C ALA A 122 -36.29 -6.65 -13.01
N ASN A 123 -36.06 -6.22 -11.76
CA ASN A 123 -37.09 -6.14 -10.74
C ASN A 123 -38.21 -5.17 -11.11
N ARG A 124 -37.88 -4.00 -11.67
CA ARG A 124 -38.89 -3.06 -12.15
C ARG A 124 -39.75 -3.66 -13.26
N ALA A 125 -39.12 -4.28 -14.26
CA ALA A 125 -39.86 -4.92 -15.35
C ALA A 125 -40.77 -6.05 -14.85
N LEU A 126 -40.32 -6.83 -13.85
CA LEU A 126 -41.14 -7.88 -13.24
C LEU A 126 -42.32 -7.29 -12.45
N LEU A 127 -42.08 -6.24 -11.66
CA LEU A 127 -43.12 -5.52 -10.92
C LEU A 127 -44.16 -4.93 -11.87
N ASP A 128 -43.74 -4.27 -12.94
CA ASP A 128 -44.63 -3.69 -13.94
C ASP A 128 -45.48 -4.79 -14.60
N ARG A 129 -44.87 -5.94 -14.91
CA ARG A 129 -45.58 -7.08 -15.51
C ARG A 129 -46.56 -7.72 -14.53
N MET A 130 -46.19 -7.85 -13.25
CA MET A 130 -47.10 -8.29 -12.19
C MET A 130 -48.27 -7.31 -12.02
N GLN A 131 -48.00 -6.01 -12.06
CA GLN A 131 -49.03 -4.98 -11.99
C GLN A 131 -49.97 -5.00 -13.21
N GLN A 132 -49.46 -5.30 -14.41
CA GLN A 132 -50.27 -5.48 -15.61
C GLN A 132 -51.11 -6.77 -15.58
N LEU A 133 -50.57 -7.86 -15.02
CA LEU A 133 -51.30 -9.12 -14.86
C LEU A 133 -52.38 -9.01 -13.78
N ALA A 134 -52.18 -8.17 -12.76
CA ALA A 134 -53.16 -7.88 -11.71
C ALA A 134 -54.21 -6.84 -12.14
N ARG A 135 -54.81 -7.01 -13.33
CA ARG A 135 -55.94 -6.20 -13.83
C ARG A 135 -57.30 -6.70 -13.35
N GLU A 136 -57.33 -7.91 -12.80
CA GLU A 136 -58.54 -8.56 -12.29
C GLU A 136 -58.51 -8.56 -10.76
N ASP A 137 -59.69 -8.54 -10.16
CA ASP A 137 -59.89 -8.77 -8.74
C ASP A 137 -59.76 -10.26 -8.46
N ALA A 138 -58.93 -10.62 -7.49
CA ALA A 138 -58.56 -12.02 -7.26
C ALA A 138 -59.71 -12.88 -6.72
N LEU A 139 -60.74 -12.26 -6.15
CA LEU A 139 -61.89 -12.96 -5.59
C LEU A 139 -62.97 -13.18 -6.65
N THR A 140 -63.29 -12.14 -7.43
CA THR A 140 -64.41 -12.15 -8.38
C THR A 140 -64.00 -12.41 -9.83
N GLY A 141 -62.71 -12.27 -10.17
CA GLY A 141 -62.22 -12.29 -11.55
C GLY A 141 -62.66 -11.08 -12.38
N ALA A 142 -63.42 -10.14 -11.79
CA ALA A 142 -63.86 -8.94 -12.48
C ALA A 142 -62.69 -7.98 -12.70
N VAL A 143 -62.78 -7.13 -13.72
CA VAL A 143 -61.80 -6.06 -13.93
C VAL A 143 -61.77 -5.17 -12.69
N ASN A 144 -60.61 -5.07 -12.06
CA ASN A 144 -60.47 -4.27 -10.85
C ASN A 144 -60.47 -2.77 -11.19
N ARG A 145 -60.49 -1.93 -10.15
CA ARG A 145 -60.53 -0.47 -10.31
C ARG A 145 -59.42 0.08 -11.22
N ARG A 146 -58.22 -0.52 -11.22
CA ARG A 146 -57.12 -0.09 -12.09
C ARG A 146 -57.42 -0.44 -13.55
N GLY A 147 -57.88 -1.66 -13.84
CA GLY A 147 -58.28 -2.03 -15.19
C GLY A 147 -59.45 -1.19 -15.71
N LEU A 148 -60.42 -0.85 -14.85
CA LEU A 148 -61.52 0.06 -15.20
C LEU A 148 -61.01 1.45 -15.57
N ASN A 149 -60.07 2.01 -14.79
CA ASN A 149 -59.45 3.31 -15.07
C ASN A 149 -58.67 3.33 -16.40
N GLU A 150 -58.15 2.19 -16.85
CA GLU A 150 -57.48 2.06 -18.15
C GLU A 150 -58.48 1.96 -19.31
N VAL A 151 -59.58 1.23 -19.13
CA VAL A 151 -60.57 0.96 -20.19
C VAL A 151 -61.51 2.14 -20.43
N VAL A 152 -61.96 2.83 -19.38
CA VAL A 152 -62.96 3.91 -19.48
C VAL A 152 -62.51 5.04 -20.44
N PRO A 153 -61.27 5.58 -20.36
CA PRO A 153 -60.81 6.61 -21.31
C PRO A 153 -60.77 6.12 -22.76
N ILE A 154 -60.41 4.84 -22.97
CA ILE A 154 -60.33 4.23 -24.30
C ILE A 154 -61.72 4.16 -24.93
N GLU A 155 -62.69 3.64 -24.19
CA GLU A 155 -64.07 3.50 -24.68
C GLU A 155 -64.77 4.86 -24.80
N PHE A 156 -64.48 5.82 -23.93
CA PHE A 156 -64.97 7.20 -24.06
C PHE A 156 -64.47 7.86 -25.35
N ALA A 157 -63.17 7.76 -25.64
CA ALA A 157 -62.60 8.29 -26.87
C ALA A 157 -63.13 7.55 -28.11
N ARG A 158 -63.37 6.24 -28.00
CA ARG A 158 -63.98 5.45 -29.07
C ARG A 158 -65.39 5.91 -29.38
N ALA A 159 -66.23 6.07 -28.35
CA ALA A 159 -67.60 6.56 -28.48
C ALA A 159 -67.66 7.97 -29.09
N GLN A 160 -66.75 8.87 -28.70
CA GLN A 160 -66.62 10.19 -29.33
C GLN A 160 -66.32 10.08 -30.83
N ARG A 161 -65.38 9.23 -31.23
CA ARG A 161 -65.00 9.07 -32.65
C ARG A 161 -66.10 8.44 -33.50
N SER A 162 -66.83 7.48 -32.94
CA SER A 162 -67.88 6.77 -33.68
C SER A 162 -69.26 7.45 -33.58
N GLY A 163 -69.41 8.47 -32.73
CA GLY A 163 -70.71 9.09 -32.42
C GLY A 163 -71.70 8.13 -31.73
N ALA A 164 -71.20 7.02 -31.17
CA ALA A 164 -72.06 6.00 -30.56
C ALA A 164 -72.34 6.37 -29.09
N PRO A 165 -73.55 6.08 -28.56
CA PRO A 165 -73.84 6.30 -27.15
C PRO A 165 -73.02 5.36 -26.26
N LEU A 166 -72.51 5.89 -25.15
CA LEU A 166 -71.79 5.13 -24.11
C LEU A 166 -72.58 5.21 -22.79
N THR A 167 -72.72 4.08 -22.10
CA THR A 167 -73.42 4.00 -20.80
C THR A 167 -72.54 3.29 -19.77
N LEU A 168 -72.47 3.83 -18.56
CA LEU A 168 -71.78 3.24 -17.42
C LEU A 168 -72.81 2.83 -16.37
N VAL A 169 -72.75 1.58 -15.93
CA VAL A 169 -73.61 1.03 -14.88
C VAL A 169 -72.74 0.73 -13.66
N MET A 170 -73.19 1.18 -12.49
CA MET A 170 -72.51 0.95 -11.22
C MET A 170 -73.47 0.20 -10.29
N ILE A 171 -73.01 -0.93 -9.74
CA ILE A 171 -73.81 -1.81 -8.88
C ILE A 171 -73.09 -1.91 -7.54
N ASP A 172 -73.85 -1.79 -6.45
CA ASP A 172 -73.37 -1.97 -5.08
C ASP A 172 -74.25 -3.01 -4.37
N LEU A 173 -73.68 -3.80 -3.46
CA LEU A 173 -74.43 -4.82 -2.71
C LEU A 173 -75.00 -4.21 -1.43
N ASP A 174 -76.32 -4.07 -1.39
CA ASP A 174 -77.01 -3.51 -0.23
C ASP A 174 -76.73 -4.31 1.06
N HIS A 175 -76.42 -3.58 2.13
CA HIS A 175 -76.19 -4.14 3.47
C HIS A 175 -75.05 -5.19 3.57
N PHE A 176 -74.14 -5.28 2.60
CA PHE A 176 -73.07 -6.29 2.57
C PHE A 176 -72.21 -6.29 3.84
N LYS A 177 -71.92 -5.10 4.42
CA LYS A 177 -71.21 -4.99 5.70
C LYS A 177 -71.95 -5.72 6.84
N ARG A 178 -73.27 -5.55 6.97
CA ARG A 178 -74.06 -6.22 8.01
C ARG A 178 -74.10 -7.74 7.82
N TYR A 179 -74.05 -8.20 6.57
CA TYR A 179 -73.94 -9.62 6.26
C TYR A 179 -72.60 -10.18 6.74
N ASN A 180 -71.48 -9.53 6.39
CA ASN A 180 -70.13 -9.91 6.85
C ASN A 180 -70.01 -9.87 8.38
N ASP A 181 -70.54 -8.84 9.02
CA ASP A 181 -70.48 -8.69 10.48
C ASP A 181 -71.24 -9.82 11.21
N ARG A 182 -72.26 -10.44 10.57
CA ARG A 182 -73.07 -11.53 11.15
C ARG A 182 -72.58 -12.93 10.79
N ARG A 183 -72.01 -13.11 9.59
CA ARG A 183 -71.68 -14.43 9.01
C ARG A 183 -70.18 -14.67 8.85
N GLY A 184 -69.36 -13.66 9.14
CA GLY A 184 -67.93 -13.68 8.93
C GLY A 184 -67.54 -13.38 7.47
N HIS A 185 -66.31 -12.87 7.29
CA HIS A 185 -65.76 -12.52 5.99
C HIS A 185 -65.79 -13.65 4.94
N PRO A 186 -65.46 -14.92 5.26
CA PRO A 186 -65.49 -15.99 4.25
C PRO A 186 -66.89 -16.23 3.64
N ALA A 187 -67.95 -16.01 4.41
CA ALA A 187 -69.32 -16.12 3.91
C ALA A 187 -69.67 -14.96 2.97
N GLY A 188 -69.09 -13.79 3.19
CA GLY A 188 -69.16 -12.64 2.28
C GLY A 188 -68.45 -12.87 0.97
N ASP A 189 -67.25 -13.46 1.05
CA ASP A 189 -66.45 -13.79 -0.13
C ASP A 189 -67.19 -14.79 -1.05
N ALA A 190 -67.97 -15.71 -0.48
CA ALA A 190 -68.79 -16.65 -1.26
C ALA A 190 -70.03 -16.03 -1.94
N VAL A 191 -70.41 -14.80 -1.59
CA VAL A 191 -71.53 -14.06 -2.22
C VAL A 191 -71.03 -13.24 -3.42
N LEU A 192 -69.74 -12.94 -3.46
CA LEU A 192 -69.06 -12.19 -4.51
C LEU A 192 -68.60 -13.12 -5.65
#